data_AF-A0A4U1ENS2-F1
#
_entry.id   AF-A0A4U1ENS2-F1
#
_cell.length_a   1.000
_cell.length_b   1.000
_cell.length_c   1.000
_cell.angle_alpha   90.00
_cell.angle_beta   90.00
_cell.angle_gamma   90.00
#
_symmetry.space_group_name_H-M   'P 1'
#
loop_
_entity.id
_entity.type
_entity.pdbx_description
1 polymer ?
#
loop_
_entity_poly.entity_id
_entity_poly.type
_entity_poly.pdbx_seq_one_letter_code
_entity_poly.pdbx_strand_id
1 'polypeptide(L)'
;ARGTGRMGKCCSLRTTRKLHSHRRDQKWHDKQYKKAHLGTALKASPFGGASHAKGIVLEKVGVEAKQPNSAIRKKMMKFWLLDLVAKVMLLVTFLESALKVIKVANVSLLALYKGKKERPRS
;
A
#
# COMPACT_ATOMS: atom_id res chain seq x y z
N ALA A 1 32.38 -0.77 -45.26
CA ALA A 1 31.73 0.07 -44.23
C ALA A 1 31.43 -0.78 -42.99
N ARG A 2 32.23 -0.69 -41.93
CA ARG A 2 31.95 -1.35 -40.64
C ARG A 2 30.94 -0.46 -39.90
N GLY A 3 29.66 -0.83 -40.00
CA GLY A 3 28.59 -0.13 -39.30
C GLY A 3 28.87 -0.07 -37.81
N THR A 4 28.73 1.12 -37.23
CA THR A 4 28.83 1.36 -35.80
C THR A 4 27.99 0.32 -35.06
N GLY A 5 28.65 -0.56 -34.32
CA GLY A 5 27.98 -1.56 -33.50
C GLY A 5 27.15 -0.83 -32.46
N ARG A 6 25.83 -0.76 -32.66
CA ARG A 6 24.91 -0.23 -31.65
C ARG A 6 25.05 -1.11 -30.41
N MET A 7 25.72 -0.63 -29.38
CA MET A 7 25.80 -1.31 -28.08
C MET A 7 24.39 -1.52 -27.55
N GLY A 8 23.94 -2.79 -27.47
CA GLY A 8 22.59 -3.13 -27.07
C GLY A 8 22.08 -4.46 -27.62
N LYS A 9 20.78 -4.50 -27.93
CA LYS A 9 20.05 -5.72 -28.33
C LYS A 9 20.57 -6.28 -29.66
N CYS A 10 20.54 -7.60 -29.83
CA CYS A 10 20.89 -8.24 -31.09
C CYS A 10 19.89 -7.85 -32.21
N CYS A 11 20.40 -7.48 -33.39
CA CYS A 11 19.59 -7.03 -34.54
C CYS A 11 19.49 -8.07 -35.67
N SER A 12 20.01 -9.28 -35.47
CA SER A 12 20.04 -10.32 -36.50
C SER A 12 18.72 -11.11 -36.57
N LEU A 13 18.32 -11.49 -37.79
CA LEU A 13 17.03 -12.13 -38.12
C LEU A 13 16.69 -13.38 -37.29
N ARG A 14 17.69 -14.15 -36.83
CA ARG A 14 17.48 -15.40 -36.06
C ARG A 14 17.62 -15.24 -34.54
N THR A 15 17.49 -14.03 -33.99
CA THR A 15 17.71 -13.77 -32.54
C THR A 15 16.47 -13.54 -31.67
N THR A 16 15.28 -13.80 -32.20
CA THR A 16 14.00 -13.62 -31.48
C THR A 16 13.97 -14.28 -30.10
N ARG A 17 14.52 -15.49 -29.97
CA ARG A 17 14.54 -16.25 -28.70
C ARG A 17 15.33 -15.51 -27.60
N LYS A 18 16.50 -14.96 -27.97
CA LYS A 18 17.36 -14.18 -27.07
C LYS A 18 16.69 -12.89 -26.64
N LEU A 19 16.03 -12.19 -27.58
CA LEU A 19 15.28 -10.96 -27.29
C LEU A 19 14.12 -11.21 -26.32
N HIS A 20 13.40 -12.33 -26.47
CA HIS A 20 12.29 -12.70 -25.60
C HIS A 20 12.75 -13.03 -24.18
N SER A 21 13.79 -13.87 -24.01
CA SER A 21 14.36 -14.17 -22.70
C SER A 21 14.89 -12.92 -22.01
N HIS A 22 15.66 -12.10 -22.74
CA HIS A 22 16.20 -10.86 -22.20
C HIS A 22 15.08 -9.90 -21.74
N ARG A 23 13.97 -9.80 -22.48
CA ARG A 23 12.81 -9.00 -22.04
C ARG A 23 12.18 -9.56 -20.77
N ARG A 24 12.04 -10.88 -20.64
CA ARG A 24 11.49 -11.52 -19.43
C ARG A 24 12.34 -11.20 -18.21
N ASP A 25 13.66 -11.32 -18.32
CA ASP A 25 14.58 -11.01 -17.22
C ASP A 25 14.51 -9.53 -16.84
N GLN A 26 14.51 -8.64 -17.84
CA GLN A 26 14.40 -7.19 -17.61
C GLN A 26 13.06 -6.80 -16.96
N LYS A 27 11.97 -7.50 -17.29
CA LYS A 27 10.64 -7.26 -16.72
C LYS A 27 10.62 -7.45 -15.21
N TRP A 28 11.44 -8.36 -14.68
CA TRP A 28 11.57 -8.57 -13.25
C TRP A 28 12.28 -7.40 -12.55
N HIS A 29 12.98 -6.49 -13.23
CA HIS A 29 13.50 -5.28 -12.57
C HIS A 29 12.42 -4.23 -12.32
N ASP A 30 11.28 -4.30 -13.01
CA ASP A 30 10.14 -3.43 -12.77
C ASP A 30 9.45 -3.77 -11.43
N LYS A 31 9.38 -2.76 -10.55
CA LYS A 31 8.75 -2.86 -9.22
C LYS A 31 7.25 -3.18 -9.34
N GLN A 32 6.55 -2.61 -10.32
CA GLN A 32 5.12 -2.85 -10.52
C GLN A 32 4.87 -4.30 -10.95
N TYR A 33 5.66 -4.79 -11.90
CA TYR A 33 5.60 -6.17 -12.36
C TYR A 33 5.87 -7.16 -11.23
N LYS A 34 6.95 -6.95 -10.46
CA LYS A 34 7.27 -7.76 -9.27
C LYS A 34 6.12 -7.79 -8.27
N LYS A 35 5.54 -6.64 -7.93
CA LYS A 35 4.47 -6.55 -6.94
C LYS A 35 3.21 -7.31 -7.37
N ALA A 36 2.88 -7.30 -8.65
CA ALA A 36 1.75 -8.04 -9.20
C ALA A 36 2.00 -9.55 -9.25
N HIS A 37 3.20 -9.99 -9.64
CA HIS A 37 3.49 -11.41 -9.90
C HIS A 37 4.01 -12.17 -8.67
N LEU A 38 4.51 -11.49 -7.63
CA LEU A 38 4.96 -12.14 -6.39
C LEU A 38 3.84 -12.36 -5.36
N GLY A 39 2.60 -11.93 -5.64
CA GLY A 39 1.48 -12.05 -4.71
C GLY A 39 1.64 -11.25 -3.41
N THR A 40 2.54 -10.26 -3.39
CA THR A 40 2.90 -9.48 -2.19
C THR A 40 1.70 -8.75 -1.60
N ALA A 41 0.75 -8.36 -2.46
CA ALA A 41 -0.51 -7.71 -2.04
C ALA A 41 -1.40 -8.65 -1.20
N LEU A 42 -1.46 -9.94 -1.50
CA LEU A 42 -2.30 -10.89 -0.76
C LEU A 42 -1.60 -11.34 0.53
N LYS A 43 -0.29 -11.55 0.48
CA LYS A 43 0.47 -12.15 1.59
C LYS A 43 0.94 -11.15 2.64
N ALA A 44 1.31 -9.94 2.24
CA ALA A 44 1.96 -8.97 3.12
C ALA A 44 1.15 -7.68 3.33
N SER A 45 0.08 -7.44 2.56
CA SER A 45 -0.72 -6.24 2.79
C SER A 45 -1.69 -6.45 3.95
N PRO A 46 -1.83 -5.47 4.86
CA PRO A 46 -2.75 -5.57 6.00
C PRO A 46 -4.23 -5.59 5.60
N PHE A 47 -4.57 -5.24 4.35
CA PHE A 47 -5.92 -5.36 3.79
C PHE A 47 -6.12 -6.63 2.94
N GLY A 48 -5.10 -7.49 2.81
CA GLY A 48 -5.19 -8.69 1.98
C GLY A 48 -5.55 -8.43 0.51
N GLY A 49 -5.26 -7.23 0.00
CA GLY A 49 -5.64 -6.80 -1.36
C GLY A 49 -6.97 -6.04 -1.47
N ALA A 50 -7.72 -5.87 -0.38
CA ALA A 50 -8.93 -5.05 -0.36
C ALA A 50 -8.63 -3.53 -0.31
N SER A 51 -9.59 -2.71 -0.77
CA SER A 51 -9.48 -1.25 -0.73
C SER A 51 -9.77 -0.65 0.65
N HIS A 52 -10.57 -1.34 1.46
CA HIS A 52 -11.02 -0.92 2.78
C HIS A 52 -11.12 -2.14 3.71
N ALA A 53 -11.03 -1.91 5.02
CA ALA A 53 -11.36 -2.92 6.02
C ALA A 53 -12.06 -2.31 7.23
N LYS A 54 -12.78 -3.15 7.96
CA LYS A 54 -13.45 -2.81 9.20
C LYS A 54 -12.61 -3.27 10.39
N GLY A 55 -12.53 -2.44 11.41
CA GLY A 55 -11.76 -2.76 12.60
C GLY A 55 -12.24 -2.05 13.86
N ILE A 56 -11.81 -2.58 15.01
CA ILE A 56 -12.10 -2.05 16.34
C ILE A 56 -10.95 -1.16 16.79
N VAL A 57 -11.27 0.01 17.35
CA VAL A 57 -10.26 0.92 17.94
C VAL A 57 -9.82 0.35 19.29
N LEU A 58 -8.51 0.28 19.50
CA LEU A 58 -7.90 0.00 20.80
C LEU A 58 -7.56 1.29 21.53
N GLU A 59 -6.65 2.08 20.96
CA GLU A 59 -5.99 3.19 21.63
C GLU A 59 -5.85 4.38 20.69
N LYS A 60 -5.91 5.59 21.24
CA LYS A 60 -5.70 6.84 20.52
C LYS A 60 -4.27 7.31 20.78
N VAL A 61 -3.41 7.22 19.77
CA VAL A 61 -1.99 7.61 19.83
C VAL A 61 -1.79 8.91 19.05
N GLY A 62 -1.15 9.89 19.70
CA GLY A 62 -0.60 11.07 19.04
C GLY A 62 0.80 10.79 18.52
N VAL A 63 1.07 11.10 17.26
CA VAL A 63 2.41 10.97 16.67
C VAL A 63 2.93 12.37 16.35
N GLU A 64 4.15 12.63 16.78
CA GLU A 64 4.86 13.88 16.50
C GLU A 64 5.09 14.04 14.99
N ALA A 65 4.98 15.27 14.50
CA ALA A 65 5.30 15.54 13.11
C ALA A 65 6.80 15.32 12.86
N LYS A 66 7.16 14.84 11.65
CA LYS A 66 8.56 14.84 11.22
C LYS A 66 9.05 16.28 11.21
N GLN A 67 10.27 16.47 11.74
CA GLN A 67 11.04 17.72 11.66
C GLN A 67 10.98 18.26 10.20
N PRO A 68 10.80 19.57 9.97
CA PRO A 68 10.98 20.72 10.87
C PRO A 68 9.69 21.24 11.59
N ASN A 69 8.58 20.50 11.54
CA ASN A 69 7.31 20.96 12.12
C ASN A 69 7.13 20.46 13.57
N SER A 70 6.62 21.29 14.48
CA SER A 70 6.47 20.97 15.92
C SER A 70 5.06 20.52 16.36
N ALA A 71 4.18 20.13 15.44
CA ALA A 71 2.79 19.79 15.75
C ALA A 71 2.56 18.29 16.03
N ILE A 72 1.77 17.97 17.06
CA ILE A 72 1.28 16.61 17.33
C ILE A 72 0.07 16.33 16.45
N ARG A 73 0.16 15.35 15.55
CA ARG A 73 -0.98 14.92 14.73
C ARG A 73 -1.73 13.81 15.47
N LYS A 74 -3.00 14.05 15.81
CA LYS A 74 -3.96 13.02 16.29
C LYS A 74 -4.26 12.04 15.15
N LYS A 75 -3.27 11.22 14.77
CA LYS A 75 -3.26 10.53 13.48
C LYS A 75 -3.48 9.03 13.59
N MET A 76 -3.18 8.42 14.73
CA MET A 76 -3.22 6.97 14.85
C MET A 76 -4.21 6.54 15.92
N MET A 77 -5.35 6.06 15.44
CA MET A 77 -6.10 5.06 16.19
C MET A 77 -5.45 3.70 15.88
N LYS A 78 -5.07 2.96 16.92
CA LYS A 78 -4.63 1.58 16.74
C LYS A 78 -5.88 0.73 16.53
N PHE A 79 -5.94 0.00 15.43
CA PHE A 79 -7.11 -0.81 15.07
C PHE A 79 -6.76 -2.29 15.02
N TRP A 80 -7.69 -3.15 15.47
CA TRP A 80 -7.75 -4.57 15.07
C TRP A 80 -8.62 -4.74 13.86
N LEU A 81 -8.17 -5.46 12.84
CA LEU A 81 -9.07 -5.94 11.78
C LEU A 81 -9.93 -7.08 12.32
N LEU A 82 -11.23 -7.05 12.03
CA LEU A 82 -12.15 -8.13 12.40
C LEU A 82 -12.04 -9.34 11.47
N ASP A 83 -11.58 -9.15 10.23
CA ASP A 83 -11.62 -10.17 9.17
C ASP A 83 -10.31 -10.95 8.97
N LEU A 84 -9.45 -11.07 9.99
CA LEU A 84 -8.24 -11.89 9.89
C LEU A 84 -8.01 -12.67 11.18
N VAL A 85 -8.07 -14.00 11.09
CA VAL A 85 -7.74 -14.97 12.17
C VAL A 85 -6.27 -14.90 12.63
N ALA A 86 -5.47 -13.94 12.17
CA ALA A 86 -4.08 -13.78 12.57
C ALA A 86 -3.86 -12.52 13.42
N LYS A 87 -3.53 -12.74 14.69
CA LYS A 87 -2.90 -11.76 15.59
C LYS A 87 -1.59 -11.25 14.95
N VAL A 88 -1.65 -10.16 14.18
CA VAL A 88 -0.44 -9.42 13.78
C VAL A 88 -0.56 -7.98 14.25
N MET A 89 -0.30 -7.84 15.55
CA MET A 89 0.07 -6.58 16.17
C MET A 89 1.59 -6.44 16.05
N LEU A 90 2.15 -6.04 14.90
CA LEU A 90 3.55 -5.60 14.84
C LEU A 90 3.90 -5.00 13.46
N LEU A 91 4.57 -3.84 13.46
CA LEU A 91 5.49 -3.38 12.41
C LEU A 91 4.99 -2.59 11.18
N VAL A 92 3.99 -1.69 11.29
CA VAL A 92 3.74 -0.66 10.24
C VAL A 92 3.72 0.75 10.83
N THR A 93 4.74 1.07 11.61
CA THR A 93 5.21 2.45 11.88
C THR A 93 6.33 2.85 10.92
N PHE A 94 6.49 2.18 9.77
CA PHE A 94 7.63 2.44 8.87
C PHE A 94 7.31 3.28 7.63
N LEU A 95 6.05 3.47 7.23
CA LEU A 95 5.72 4.38 6.12
C LEU A 95 4.50 5.22 6.47
N GLU A 96 4.76 6.50 6.69
CA GLU A 96 3.84 7.65 6.70
C GLU A 96 2.36 7.32 6.45
N SER A 97 1.58 7.27 7.53
CA SER A 97 0.15 7.63 7.54
C SER A 97 -0.68 7.15 6.33
N ALA A 98 -0.69 5.84 6.06
CA ALA A 98 -1.40 5.32 4.89
C ALA A 98 -2.90 5.06 5.13
N LEU A 99 -3.39 5.10 6.37
CA LEU A 99 -4.79 4.76 6.69
C LEU A 99 -5.57 6.00 7.16
N LYS A 100 -6.72 6.24 6.54
CA LYS A 100 -7.67 7.30 6.91
C LYS A 100 -8.97 6.66 7.38
N VAL A 101 -9.51 7.14 8.50
CA VAL A 101 -10.82 6.71 9.00
C VAL A 101 -11.90 7.42 8.19
N ILE A 102 -12.82 6.65 7.59
CA ILE A 102 -13.90 7.18 6.74
C ILE A 102 -15.26 7.12 7.45
N LYS A 103 -15.49 6.04 8.20
CA LYS A 103 -16.75 5.78 8.92
C LYS A 103 -16.49 5.38 10.37
N VAL A 104 -17.42 5.73 11.26
CA VAL A 104 -17.48 5.30 12.66
C VAL A 104 -18.92 4.87 12.95
N ALA A 105 -19.12 3.70 13.57
CA ALA A 105 -20.46 3.16 13.86
C ALA A 105 -21.41 3.17 12.65
N ASN A 106 -20.91 2.77 11.48
CA ASN A 106 -21.62 2.78 10.18
C ASN A 106 -22.05 4.17 9.65
N VAL A 107 -21.67 5.27 10.33
CA VAL A 107 -21.91 6.65 9.88
C VAL A 107 -20.62 7.26 9.34
N SER A 108 -20.71 8.10 8.30
CA SER A 108 -19.53 8.79 7.76
C SER A 108 -19.04 9.88 8.71
N LEU A 109 -17.72 9.94 8.92
CA LEU A 109 -17.09 10.99 9.74
C LEU A 109 -17.40 12.39 9.22
N LEU A 110 -17.48 12.55 7.90
CA LEU A 110 -17.83 13.83 7.29
C LEU A 110 -19.26 14.28 7.62
N ALA A 111 -20.21 13.34 7.71
CA ALA A 111 -21.58 13.66 8.09
C ALA A 111 -21.69 14.03 9.57
N LEU A 112 -20.95 13.35 10.44
CA LEU A 112 -20.84 13.71 11.87
C LEU A 112 -20.19 15.10 12.03
N TYR A 113 -19.09 15.37 11.32
CA TYR A 113 -18.37 16.63 11.38
C TYR A 113 -19.21 17.82 10.91
N LYS A 114 -20.00 17.63 9.85
CA LYS A 114 -20.92 18.65 9.34
C LYS A 114 -22.27 18.71 10.09
N GLY A 115 -22.45 17.92 11.15
CA GLY A 115 -23.71 17.86 11.92
C GLY A 115 -24.92 17.32 11.15
N LYS A 116 -24.72 16.67 9.99
CA LYS A 116 -25.81 16.14 9.15
C LYS A 116 -26.42 14.84 9.69
N LYS A 117 -25.68 14.13 10.53
CA LYS A 117 -26.10 12.90 11.20
C LYS A 117 -25.54 12.91 12.61
N GLU A 118 -26.29 12.34 13.55
CA GLU A 118 -25.79 12.10 14.90
C GLU A 118 -25.13 10.72 14.99
N ARG A 119 -24.24 10.57 15.98
CA ARG A 119 -23.64 9.27 16.29
C ARG A 119 -24.73 8.40 16.92
N PRO A 120 -24.99 7.18 16.39
CA PRO A 120 -25.98 6.29 16.98
C PRO A 120 -25.57 5.98 18.43
N ARG A 121 -26.50 6.19 19.37
CA ARG A 121 -26.36 5.78 20.76
C ARG A 121 -26.54 4.26 20.82
N SER A 122 -25.72 3.60 21.64
CA SER A 122 -25.82 2.17 21.93
C SER A 122 -26.86 1.94 23.03
#